data_AF-A0A938ZGZ8-F1
#
_entry.id   AF-A0A938ZGZ8-F1
#
_cell.length_a   1.000
_cell.length_b   1.000
_cell.length_c   1.000
_cell.angle_alpha   90.00
_cell.angle_beta   90.00
_cell.angle_gamma   90.00
#
_symmetry.space_group_name_H-M   'P 1'
#
loop_
_entity.id
_entity.type
_entity.pdbx_description
1 polymer ?
#
loop_
_entity_poly.entity_id
_entity_poly.type
_entity_poly.pdbx_seq_one_letter_code
_entity_poly.pdbx_strand_id
1 'polypeptide(L)'
;MNIGIIQPYSNGFLEVVPESDYWQIAAIHINGQAYCPTPQLYRSEKVALAKATQIYDWIADHEHQISDEAYYCSELKLIIWQQPKVS
;
A
#
# COMPACT_ATOMS: atom_id res chain seq x y z
N MET A 1 -14.81 -4.67 -16.18
CA MET A 1 -14.55 -4.70 -14.72
C MET A 1 -13.21 -5.39 -14.55
N ASN A 2 -12.12 -4.62 -14.45
CA ASN A 2 -10.82 -5.23 -14.16
C ASN A 2 -10.82 -5.56 -12.67
N ILE A 3 -10.62 -6.83 -12.34
CA ILE A 3 -10.65 -7.33 -10.97
C ILE A 3 -9.35 -6.87 -10.31
N GLY A 4 -9.44 -6.20 -9.16
CA GLY A 4 -8.27 -5.84 -8.36
C GLY A 4 -7.46 -7.07 -7.95
N ILE A 5 -6.18 -6.88 -7.68
CA ILE A 5 -5.26 -7.95 -7.32
C ILE A 5 -4.97 -7.88 -5.84
N ILE A 6 -5.19 -9.02 -5.19
CA ILE A 6 -4.74 -9.30 -3.83
C ILE A 6 -3.57 -10.27 -3.96
N GLN A 7 -2.36 -9.76 -3.80
CA GLN A 7 -1.14 -10.54 -3.92
C GLN A 7 -0.60 -10.86 -2.52
N PRO A 8 -0.57 -12.14 -2.09
CA PRO A 8 0.10 -12.53 -0.86
C PRO A 8 1.56 -12.09 -0.88
N TYR A 9 2.03 -11.52 0.23
CA TYR A 9 3.41 -11.07 0.40
C TYR A 9 3.82 -11.17 1.87
N SER A 10 4.82 -12.01 2.15
CA SER A 10 5.26 -12.31 3.52
C SER A 10 4.09 -12.77 4.42
N ASN A 11 3.95 -12.20 5.62
CA ASN A 11 2.85 -12.40 6.57
C ASN A 11 1.60 -11.54 6.29
N GLY A 12 1.54 -10.90 5.12
CA GLY A 12 0.47 -9.99 4.74
C GLY A 12 0.08 -10.12 3.26
N PHE A 13 -0.49 -9.04 2.70
CA PHE A 13 -0.83 -8.99 1.28
C PHE A 13 -0.85 -7.56 0.74
N LEU A 14 -0.65 -7.44 -0.56
CA LEU A 14 -0.67 -6.20 -1.33
C LEU A 14 -1.98 -6.11 -2.09
N GLU A 15 -2.66 -4.97 -1.99
CA GLU A 15 -3.90 -4.72 -2.72
C GLU A 15 -3.65 -3.65 -3.79
N VAL A 16 -3.74 -4.05 -5.06
CA VAL A 16 -3.54 -3.17 -6.21
C VAL A 16 -4.78 -3.22 -7.09
N VAL A 17 -5.33 -2.06 -7.43
CA VAL A 17 -6.53 -1.94 -8.24
C VAL A 17 -6.21 -1.27 -9.58
N PRO A 18 -6.87 -1.71 -10.67
CA PRO A 18 -6.80 -1.04 -11.96
C PRO A 18 -7.59 0.28 -11.92
N GLU A 19 -7.02 1.35 -12.47
CA GLU A 19 -7.59 2.70 -12.57
C GLU A 19 -7.47 3.19 -14.02
N SER A 20 -8.53 3.00 -14.82
CA SER A 20 -8.51 3.20 -16.28
C SER A 20 -7.39 2.39 -16.97
N ASP A 21 -6.42 3.06 -17.62
CA ASP A 21 -5.24 2.45 -18.25
C ASP A 21 -4.05 2.30 -17.27
N TYR A 22 -4.26 2.64 -15.99
CA TYR A 22 -3.23 2.64 -14.95
C TYR A 22 -3.57 1.66 -13.84
N TRP A 23 -2.67 1.57 -12.87
CA TRP A 23 -2.80 0.76 -11.66
C TRP A 23 -2.51 1.63 -10.45
N GLN A 24 -3.23 1.41 -9.36
CA GLN A 24 -3.06 2.11 -8.10
C GLN A 24 -2.90 1.10 -6.97
N ILE A 25 -2.07 1.44 -5.98
CA ILE A 25 -1.99 0.70 -4.73
C ILE A 25 -3.15 1.16 -3.85
N ALA A 26 -4.08 0.26 -3.55
CA ALA A 26 -5.24 0.56 -2.70
C ALA A 26 -4.85 0.50 -1.22
N ALA A 27 -4.17 -0.57 -0.83
CA ALA A 27 -3.72 -0.78 0.54
C ALA A 27 -2.58 -1.80 0.62
N ILE A 28 -1.81 -1.71 1.71
CA ILE A 28 -0.78 -2.66 2.11
C ILE A 28 -1.23 -3.25 3.44
N HIS A 29 -1.42 -4.56 3.50
CA HIS A 29 -1.96 -5.23 4.68
C HIS A 29 -0.87 -5.98 5.41
N ILE A 30 -0.59 -5.60 6.67
CA ILE A 30 0.45 -6.18 7.52
C ILE A 30 -0.16 -6.46 8.90
N ASN A 31 -0.01 -7.68 9.42
CA ASN A 31 -0.51 -8.06 10.75
C ASN A 31 -2.00 -7.74 11.00
N GLY A 32 -2.83 -7.79 9.94
CA GLY A 32 -4.25 -7.46 10.01
C GLY A 32 -4.56 -5.97 10.19
N GLN A 33 -3.59 -5.09 9.94
CA GLN A 33 -3.76 -3.65 9.75
C GLN A 33 -3.65 -3.32 8.27
N ALA A 34 -4.40 -2.32 7.83
CA ALA A 34 -4.35 -1.82 6.46
C ALA A 34 -3.66 -0.45 6.45
N TYR A 35 -2.63 -0.32 5.62
CA TYR A 35 -1.89 0.92 5.42
C TYR A 35 -2.14 1.45 4.01
N CYS A 36 -2.64 2.66 3.91
CA CYS A 36 -2.98 3.29 2.65
C CYS A 36 -1.90 4.32 2.27
N PRO A 37 -1.16 4.12 1.17
CA PRO A 37 -0.30 5.16 0.63
C PRO A 37 -1.13 6.21 -0.13
N THR A 38 -0.56 7.40 -0.30
CA THR A 38 -1.13 8.44 -1.17
C THR A 38 -1.38 7.86 -2.56
N PRO A 39 -2.57 8.05 -3.16
CA PRO A 39 -2.89 7.54 -4.48
C PRO A 39 -1.85 7.98 -5.52
N GLN A 40 -1.28 7.00 -6.21
CA GLN A 40 -0.38 7.21 -7.33
C GLN A 40 -0.76 6.26 -8.46
N LEU A 41 -0.60 6.74 -9.69
CA LEU A 41 -0.90 5.96 -10.90
C LEU A 41 0.39 5.35 -11.46
N TYR A 42 0.38 4.04 -11.61
CA TYR A 42 1.45 3.25 -12.19
C TYR A 42 1.04 2.74 -13.57
N ARG A 43 1.98 2.70 -14.50
CA ARG A 43 1.71 2.33 -15.91
C ARG A 43 1.41 0.84 -16.11
N SER A 44 1.68 0.00 -15.12
CA SER A 44 1.38 -1.42 -15.19
C SER A 44 1.25 -2.04 -13.81
N GLU A 45 0.53 -3.15 -13.76
CA GLU A 45 0.36 -4.00 -12.60
C GLU A 45 1.70 -4.36 -11.95
N LYS A 46 2.66 -4.82 -12.75
CA LYS A 46 3.99 -5.23 -12.28
C LYS A 46 4.73 -4.07 -11.59
N VAL A 47 4.61 -2.85 -12.12
CA VAL A 47 5.24 -1.66 -11.52
C VAL A 47 4.53 -1.30 -10.22
N ALA A 48 3.20 -1.35 -10.19
CA ALA A 48 2.43 -1.11 -8.97
C ALA A 48 2.76 -2.13 -7.88
N LEU A 49 2.82 -3.42 -8.20
CA LEU A 49 3.20 -4.48 -7.27
C LEU A 49 4.62 -4.33 -6.76
N ALA A 50 5.59 -4.04 -7.64
CA ALA A 50 6.98 -3.81 -7.21
C ALA A 50 7.07 -2.61 -6.25
N LYS A 51 6.28 -1.55 -6.50
CA LYS A 51 6.23 -0.40 -5.60
C LYS A 51 5.50 -0.71 -4.29
N ALA A 52 4.44 -1.50 -4.34
CA ALA A 52 3.72 -2.00 -3.17
C ALA A 52 4.62 -2.83 -2.25
N THR A 53 5.46 -3.71 -2.83
CA THR A 53 6.49 -4.44 -2.08
C THR A 53 7.48 -3.50 -1.38
N GLN A 54 8.00 -2.47 -2.07
CA GLN A 54 8.91 -1.50 -1.43
C GLN A 54 8.25 -0.77 -0.27
N ILE A 55 6.97 -0.41 -0.40
CA ILE A 55 6.22 0.24 0.67
C ILE A 55 6.01 -0.74 1.82
N TYR A 56 5.66 -2.00 1.54
CA TYR A 56 5.52 -3.05 2.54
C TYR A 56 6.79 -3.21 3.37
N ASP A 57 7.94 -3.40 2.72
CA ASP A 57 9.21 -3.64 3.40
C ASP A 57 9.56 -2.44 4.31
N TRP A 58 9.35 -1.22 3.81
CA TRP A 58 9.57 -0.01 4.59
C TRP A 58 8.64 0.07 5.82
N ILE A 59 7.34 -0.21 5.65
CA ILE A 59 6.37 -0.21 6.76
C ILE A 59 6.74 -1.29 7.78
N ALA A 60 7.10 -2.49 7.34
CA ALA A 60 7.44 -3.59 8.24
C ALA A 60 8.64 -3.25 9.14
N ASP A 61 9.61 -2.49 8.62
CA ASP A 61 10.77 -2.03 9.39
C ASP A 61 10.46 -0.80 10.28
N HIS A 62 9.42 -0.03 9.95
CA HIS A 62 9.10 1.27 10.58
C HIS A 62 7.68 1.36 11.15
N GLU A 63 7.05 0.23 11.48
CA GLU A 63 5.63 0.16 11.88
C GLU A 63 5.29 1.14 13.02
N HIS A 64 6.21 1.29 13.99
CA HIS A 64 6.08 2.19 15.14
C HIS A 64 6.04 3.69 14.80
N GLN A 65 6.43 4.09 13.58
CA GLN A 65 6.43 5.49 13.13
C GLN A 65 5.10 5.91 12.53
N ILE A 66 4.26 4.95 12.15
CA ILE A 66 2.96 5.18 11.54
C ILE A 66 1.92 5.04 12.65
N SER A 67 1.77 6.10 13.46
CA SER A 67 0.63 6.22 14.38
C SER A 67 -0.68 6.40 13.62
N ASP A 68 -1.84 6.37 14.31
CA ASP A 68 -3.22 6.51 13.76
C ASP A 68 -3.49 7.75 12.86
N GLU A 69 -2.47 8.56 12.58
CA GLU A 69 -2.50 9.72 11.70
C GLU A 69 -1.72 9.46 10.39
N ALA A 70 -1.73 10.45 9.50
CA ALA A 70 -1.00 10.36 8.24
C ALA A 70 0.49 10.65 8.45
N TYR A 71 1.36 9.69 8.11
CA TYR A 71 2.81 9.80 8.19
C TYR A 71 3.41 10.14 6.82
N TYR A 72 4.22 11.20 6.73
CA TYR A 72 4.98 11.49 5.51
C TYR A 72 6.31 10.74 5.49
N CYS A 73 6.42 9.75 4.61
CA CYS A 73 7.65 9.01 4.36
C CYS A 73 8.51 9.75 3.31
N SER A 74 9.60 10.38 3.76
CA SER A 74 10.51 11.12 2.87
C SER A 74 11.25 10.23 1.87
N GLU A 75 11.58 9.00 2.26
CA GLU A 75 12.28 8.03 1.40
C GLU A 75 11.43 7.60 0.21
N LEU A 76 10.15 7.34 0.46
CA LEU A 76 9.18 6.93 -0.55
C LEU A 76 8.47 8.11 -1.22
N LYS A 77 8.66 9.33 -0.69
CA LYS A 77 8.03 10.59 -1.13
C LYS A 77 6.51 10.49 -1.21
N LEU A 78 5.90 9.89 -0.19
CA LEU A 78 4.46 9.70 -0.10
C LEU A 78 3.99 9.76 1.35
N ILE A 79 2.70 10.03 1.53
CA ILE A 79 2.04 9.94 2.82
C ILE A 79 1.44 8.54 2.95
N ILE A 80 1.63 7.90 4.09
CA ILE A 80 1.04 6.61 4.48
C ILE A 80 0.16 6.88 5.70
N TRP A 81 -1.07 6.39 5.70
CA TRP A 81 -1.90 6.39 6.90
C TRP A 81 -2.43 5.00 7.16
N GLN A 82 -2.59 4.66 8.44
CA GLN A 82 -3.28 3.45 8.82
C GLN A 82 -4.78 3.67 8.65
N GLN A 83 -5.46 2.78 7.93
CA GLN A 83 -6.91 2.80 7.84
C GLN A 83 -7.47 2.23 9.16
N PRO A 84 -8.26 3.00 9.92
CA PRO A 84 -8.84 2.50 11.17
C PRO A 84 -9.75 1.32 10.87
N LYS A 85 -9.69 0.29 11.72
CA LYS A 85 -10.67 -0.80 11.68
C LYS A 85 -12.03 -0.18 11.97
N VAL A 86 -12.94 -0.26 11.00
CA VAL A 86 -14.33 0.15 11.20
C VAL A 86 -14.85 -0.68 12.37
N SER A 87 -15.22 0.00 13.46
CA SER A 87 -15.73 -0.62 14.69
C SER A 87 -17.14 -1.14 14.50
#